data_AF-A0A6A1U0V3-F1
#
_entry.id   AF-A0A6A1U0V3-F1
#
_cell.length_a   1.000
_cell.length_b   1.000
_cell.length_c   1.000
_cell.angle_alpha   90.00
_cell.angle_beta   90.00
_cell.angle_gamma   90.00
#
_symmetry.space_group_name_H-M   'P 1'
#
loop_
_entity.id
_entity.type
_entity.pdbx_description
1 polymer ?
#
loop_
_entity_poly.entity_id
_entity_poly.type
_entity_poly.pdbx_seq_one_letter_code
_entity_poly.pdbx_strand_id
1 'polypeptide(L)'
;MTVELTPTQVRGLKLAKDGDLFPQEAKKWTHLNAVVTYARNDRFKERPQKIKFLTTTTLNELREHGLLRVLNEDVSVEESAHGITMAGKIWLLKNK
;
A
#
# COMPACT_ATOMS: atom_id res chain seq x y z
N MET A 1 18.72 2.72 13.57
CA MET A 1 17.56 2.29 14.38
C MET A 1 16.59 1.57 13.47
N THR A 2 16.19 0.35 13.79
CA THR A 2 15.16 -0.39 13.04
C THR A 2 13.79 0.07 13.54
N VAL A 3 12.97 0.65 12.67
CA VAL A 3 11.58 1.05 12.98
C VAL A 3 10.75 -0.22 13.24
N GLU A 4 9.97 -0.25 14.31
CA GLU A 4 8.97 -1.30 14.54
C GLU A 4 7.63 -0.86 13.94
N LEU A 5 7.04 -1.72 13.10
CA LEU A 5 5.77 -1.42 12.43
C LEU A 5 4.62 -2.20 13.06
N THR A 6 3.47 -1.54 13.18
CA THR A 6 2.22 -2.21 13.58
C THR A 6 1.77 -3.20 12.49
N PRO A 7 0.93 -4.20 12.82
CA PRO A 7 0.40 -5.12 11.81
C PRO A 7 -0.32 -4.42 10.64
N THR A 8 -0.95 -3.27 10.89
CA THR A 8 -1.61 -2.46 9.84
C THR A 8 -0.58 -1.81 8.92
N GLN A 9 0.47 -1.23 9.47
CA GLN A 9 1.59 -0.66 8.68
C GLN A 9 2.31 -1.74 7.87
N VAL A 10 2.53 -2.94 8.44
CA VAL A 10 3.12 -4.06 7.70
C VAL A 10 2.24 -4.46 6.51
N ARG A 11 0.91 -4.54 6.67
CA ARG A 11 0.00 -4.82 5.55
C ARG A 11 0.04 -3.71 4.50
N GLY A 12 0.10 -2.45 4.91
CA GLY A 12 0.23 -1.31 4.00
C GLY A 12 1.54 -1.36 3.20
N LEU A 13 2.66 -1.66 3.86
CA LEU A 13 3.96 -1.78 3.21
C LEU A 13 4.02 -2.99 2.27
N LYS A 14 3.39 -4.12 2.63
CA LYS A 14 3.24 -5.29 1.74
C LYS A 14 2.41 -4.93 0.50
N LEU A 15 1.34 -4.14 0.65
CA LEU A 15 0.56 -3.64 -0.49
C LEU A 15 1.42 -2.76 -1.42
N ALA A 16 2.19 -1.82 -0.86
CA ALA A 16 3.09 -0.96 -1.65
C ALA A 16 4.23 -1.72 -2.34
N LYS A 17 4.61 -2.90 -1.84
CA LYS A 17 5.56 -3.80 -2.50
C LYS A 17 4.95 -4.40 -3.78
N ASP A 18 3.65 -4.67 -3.77
CA ASP A 18 2.93 -5.30 -4.88
C ASP A 18 2.62 -4.30 -6.02
N GLY A 19 2.73 -2.99 -5.75
CA GLY A 19 2.63 -1.93 -6.75
C GLY A 19 2.45 -0.54 -6.12
N ASP A 20 2.48 0.49 -6.97
CA ASP A 20 2.29 1.87 -6.52
C ASP A 20 0.86 2.11 -6.01
N LEU A 21 0.74 3.06 -5.08
CA LEU A 21 -0.49 3.41 -4.38
C LEU A 21 -1.03 4.73 -4.90
N PHE A 22 -2.29 4.74 -5.28
CA PHE A 22 -3.03 5.87 -5.81
C PHE A 22 -4.16 6.23 -4.85
N PRO A 23 -4.50 7.52 -4.71
CA PRO A 23 -5.58 7.96 -3.86
C PRO A 23 -6.92 7.41 -4.37
N GLN A 24 -7.80 7.09 -3.44
CA GLN A 24 -9.15 6.61 -3.66
C GLN A 24 -10.12 7.39 -2.77
N GLU A 25 -11.42 7.19 -3.00
CA GLU A 25 -12.47 7.72 -2.13
C GLU A 25 -12.28 7.30 -0.66
N ALA A 26 -12.87 8.07 0.24
CA ALA A 26 -12.88 7.81 1.68
C ALA A 26 -11.47 7.69 2.32
N LYS A 27 -10.50 8.47 1.83
CA LYS A 27 -9.12 8.55 2.37
C LYS A 27 -8.40 7.20 2.33
N LYS A 28 -8.60 6.45 1.25
CA LYS A 28 -7.99 5.14 1.01
C LYS A 28 -6.98 5.21 -0.11
N TRP A 29 -6.05 4.25 -0.10
CA TRP A 29 -4.98 4.14 -1.07
C TRP A 29 -4.85 2.70 -1.53
N THR A 30 -4.83 2.48 -2.84
CA THR A 30 -4.69 1.15 -3.47
C THR A 30 -4.09 1.30 -4.87
N HIS A 31 -3.93 0.22 -5.62
CA HIS A 31 -3.43 0.29 -7.00
C HIS A 31 -4.43 0.95 -7.95
N LEU A 32 -3.96 1.65 -8.99
CA LEU A 32 -4.76 2.46 -9.92
C LEU A 32 -5.98 1.73 -10.49
N ASN A 33 -5.83 0.44 -10.81
CA ASN A 33 -6.88 -0.39 -11.40
C ASN A 33 -7.24 -1.58 -10.50
N ALA A 34 -7.22 -1.38 -9.17
CA ALA A 34 -7.60 -2.45 -8.25
C ALA A 34 -9.07 -2.83 -8.46
N VAL A 35 -9.31 -4.07 -8.87
CA VAL A 35 -10.65 -4.63 -9.09
C VAL A 35 -10.91 -5.76 -8.10
N VAL A 36 -12.19 -6.02 -7.82
CA VAL A 36 -12.59 -7.20 -7.05
C VAL A 36 -12.23 -8.45 -7.84
N THR A 37 -11.40 -9.30 -7.24
CA THR A 37 -10.97 -10.57 -7.83
C THR A 37 -11.57 -11.76 -7.09
N TYR A 38 -11.44 -12.95 -7.66
CA TYR A 38 -11.92 -14.20 -7.07
C TYR A 38 -10.77 -15.20 -6.98
N ALA A 39 -10.86 -16.13 -6.05
CA ALA A 39 -9.86 -17.19 -5.96
C ALA A 39 -9.90 -18.06 -7.22
N ARG A 40 -8.74 -18.55 -7.68
CA ARG A 40 -8.65 -19.36 -8.92
C ARG A 40 -9.52 -20.63 -8.87
N ASN A 41 -9.76 -21.16 -7.68
CA ASN A 41 -10.61 -22.33 -7.44
C ASN A 41 -12.09 -21.99 -7.23
N ASP A 42 -12.44 -20.72 -7.09
CA ASP A 42 -13.82 -20.25 -6.98
C ASP A 42 -14.42 -20.07 -8.38
N ARG A 43 -14.81 -21.20 -8.98
CA ARG A 43 -15.35 -21.26 -10.35
C ARG A 43 -16.65 -20.46 -10.50
N PHE A 44 -17.41 -20.33 -9.41
CA PHE A 44 -18.71 -19.66 -9.40
C PHE A 44 -18.61 -18.19 -9.00
N LYS A 45 -17.43 -17.70 -8.62
CA LYS A 45 -17.20 -16.31 -8.19
C LYS A 45 -18.12 -15.91 -7.04
N GLU A 46 -18.36 -16.83 -6.11
CA GLU A 46 -19.24 -16.60 -4.97
C GLU A 46 -18.55 -15.85 -3.82
N ARG A 47 -17.21 -15.89 -3.78
CA ARG A 47 -16.39 -15.36 -2.69
C ARG A 47 -15.48 -14.24 -3.22
N PRO A 48 -15.99 -13.01 -3.38
CA PRO A 48 -15.19 -11.89 -3.82
C PRO A 48 -14.06 -11.59 -2.82
N GLN A 49 -12.85 -11.41 -3.34
CA GLN A 49 -11.71 -10.94 -2.56
C GLN A 49 -11.79 -9.41 -2.47
N LYS A 50 -11.81 -8.91 -1.24
CA LYS A 50 -11.82 -7.46 -1.00
C LYS A 50 -10.55 -6.83 -1.56
N ILE A 51 -10.72 -5.70 -2.24
CA ILE A 51 -9.60 -4.85 -2.64
C ILE A 51 -8.83 -4.45 -1.37
N LYS A 52 -7.54 -4.77 -1.35
CA LYS A 52 -6.65 -4.33 -0.29
C LYS A 52 -6.43 -2.83 -0.43
N PHE A 53 -6.42 -2.13 0.70
CA PHE A 53 -6.15 -0.71 0.76
C PHE A 53 -5.43 -0.39 2.07
N LEU A 54 -4.85 0.81 2.14
CA LEU A 54 -4.45 1.43 3.40
C LEU A 54 -5.09 2.81 3.54
N THR A 55 -5.15 3.34 4.76
CA THR A 55 -5.70 4.67 5.03
C THR A 55 -4.64 5.75 4.84
N THR A 56 -5.05 7.00 4.62
CA THR A 56 -4.12 8.15 4.59
C THR A 56 -3.24 8.22 5.85
N THR A 57 -3.76 7.86 7.03
CA THR A 57 -2.97 7.79 8.26
C THR A 57 -1.80 6.82 8.13
N THR A 58 -2.07 5.58 7.72
CA THR A 58 -1.01 4.56 7.53
C THR A 58 -0.05 4.94 6.40
N LEU A 59 -0.53 5.62 5.35
CA LEU A 59 0.35 6.12 4.29
C LEU A 59 1.37 7.10 4.86
N ASN A 60 0.88 8.08 5.62
CA ASN A 60 1.71 9.15 6.18
C ASN A 60 2.74 8.61 7.16
N GLU A 61 2.33 7.73 8.08
CA GLU A 61 3.26 7.07 9.00
C GLU A 61 4.39 6.33 8.27
N LEU A 62 4.05 5.57 7.21
CA LEU A 62 5.06 4.85 6.41
C LEU A 62 5.97 5.79 5.61
N ARG A 63 5.47 6.96 5.18
CA ARG A 63 6.29 8.02 4.55
C ARG A 63 7.22 8.68 5.55
N GLU A 64 6.73 9.00 6.75
CA GLU A 64 7.53 9.57 7.85
C GLU A 64 8.67 8.63 8.25
N HIS A 65 8.43 7.32 8.19
CA HIS A 65 9.48 6.30 8.37
C HIS A 65 10.44 6.15 7.17
N GLY A 66 10.25 6.89 6.08
CA GLY A 66 11.05 6.81 4.85
C GLY A 66 10.85 5.51 4.07
N LEU A 67 9.77 4.76 4.35
CA LEU A 67 9.48 3.47 3.72
C LEU A 67 8.65 3.61 2.44
N LEU A 68 7.94 4.74 2.30
CA LEU A 68 7.25 5.16 1.09
C LEU A 68 7.76 6.52 0.62
N ARG A 69 7.59 6.81 -0.68
CA ARG A 69 7.90 8.10 -1.30
C ARG A 69 6.78 8.56 -2.24
N VAL A 70 6.69 9.87 -2.42
CA VAL A 70 5.89 10.51 -3.48
C VAL A 70 6.53 10.16 -4.83
N LEU A 71 5.72 9.95 -5.86
CA LEU A 71 6.20 9.64 -7.22
C LEU A 71 6.04 10.82 -8.19
N ASN A 72 5.12 11.74 -7.92
CA ASN A 72 4.91 12.95 -8.69
C ASN A 72 5.01 14.18 -7.77
N GLU A 73 6.10 14.92 -7.88
CA GLU A 73 6.36 16.11 -7.06
C GLU A 73 5.67 17.37 -7.61
N ASP A 74 5.09 17.31 -8.82
CA ASP A 74 4.40 18.44 -9.46
C ASP A 74 2.95 18.60 -8.98
N VAL A 75 2.43 17.64 -8.19
CA VAL A 75 1.08 17.67 -7.62
C VAL A 75 1.12 17.62 -6.10
N SER A 76 -0.02 17.92 -5.46
CA SER A 76 -0.11 17.79 -4.01
C SER A 76 0.17 16.35 -3.56
N VAL A 77 0.69 16.20 -2.35
CA VAL A 77 1.00 14.88 -1.78
C VAL A 77 -0.25 14.00 -1.74
N GLU A 78 -1.41 14.59 -1.47
CA GLU A 78 -2.69 13.91 -1.38
C GLU A 78 -3.19 13.37 -2.75
N GLU A 79 -2.68 13.92 -3.84
CA GLU A 79 -3.03 13.54 -5.21
C GLU A 79 -1.96 12.68 -5.88
N SER A 80 -0.70 12.78 -5.43
CA SER A 80 0.40 12.01 -5.99
C SER A 80 0.28 10.52 -5.68
N ALA A 81 0.64 9.69 -6.66
CA ALA A 81 0.94 8.29 -6.41
C ALA A 81 2.14 8.13 -5.45
N HIS A 82 2.18 7.00 -4.74
CA HIS A 82 3.23 6.66 -3.79
C HIS A 82 3.83 5.29 -4.06
N GLY A 83 5.16 5.20 -4.02
CA GLY A 83 5.90 3.96 -4.24
C GLY A 83 6.70 3.55 -3.01
N ILE A 84 6.98 2.26 -2.89
CA ILE A 84 7.86 1.73 -1.84
C ILE A 84 9.32 2.12 -2.09
N THR A 85 10.02 2.54 -1.04
CA THR A 85 11.45 2.86 -1.10
C THR A 85 12.30 1.59 -0.98
N MET A 86 13.61 1.70 -1.25
CA MET A 86 14.54 0.60 -0.97
C MET A 86 14.60 0.26 0.52
N ALA A 87 14.49 1.25 1.42
CA ALA A 87 14.40 1.02 2.85
C ALA A 87 13.15 0.19 3.20
N GLY A 88 12.00 0.50 2.61
CA GLY A 88 10.78 -0.30 2.74
C GLY A 88 10.95 -1.75 2.30
N LYS A 89 11.57 -1.98 1.13
CA LYS A 89 11.86 -3.33 0.63
C LYS A 89 12.79 -4.12 1.55
N ILE A 90 13.87 -3.50 2.03
CA ILE A 90 14.83 -4.11 2.96
C ILE A 90 14.15 -4.43 4.30
N TRP A 91 13.29 -3.54 4.79
CA TRP A 91 12.54 -3.76 6.02
C TRP A 91 11.66 -5.02 5.92
N LEU A 92 10.89 -5.17 4.84
CA LEU A 92 10.06 -6.36 4.60
C LEU A 92 10.89 -7.64 4.45
N LEU A 93 12.09 -7.55 3.87
CA LEU A 93 12.99 -8.70 3.74
C LEU A 93 13.47 -9.21 5.10
N LYS A 94 13.72 -8.29 6.05
CA LYS A 94 14.21 -8.60 7.41
C LYS A 94 13.11 -9.04 8.37
N ASN A 95 11.85 -8.64 8.14
CA ASN A 95 10.73 -8.84 9.06
C ASN A 95 9.61 -9.69 8.40
N LYS A 96 9.97 -10.87 7.88
CA LYS A 96 9.08 -11.73 7.09
C LYS A 96 7.88 -12.26 7.87
#